data_AF-A0A4Z1D825-F1
#
_entry.id   AF-A0A4Z1D825-F1
#
_cell.length_a   1.000
_cell.length_b   1.000
_cell.length_c   1.000
_cell.angle_alpha   90.00
_cell.angle_beta   90.00
_cell.angle_gamma   90.00
#
_symmetry.space_group_name_H-M   'P 1'
#
loop_
_entity.id
_entity.type
_entity.pdbx_description
1 polymer ?
#
loop_
_entity_poly.entity_id
_entity_poly.type
_entity_poly.pdbx_seq_one_letter_code
_entity_poly.pdbx_strand_id
1 'polypeptide(L)' 'MTDNRIGTSVRRWDRHGREHVVRVERAGLQRTFGCGTCGWSRGTRHLPWTPTDEQPATEHLAEAHQATLDPARR' A
#
# COMPACT_ATOMS: atom_id res chain seq x y z
N MET A 1 -20.65 -10.44 -15.02
CA MET A 1 -19.19 -10.44 -14.86
C MET A 1 -18.84 -9.25 -14.00
N THR A 2 -19.12 -9.32 -12.70
CA THR A 2 -18.93 -8.17 -11.81
C THR A 2 -17.46 -8.12 -11.41
N ASP A 3 -16.77 -7.09 -11.89
CA ASP A 3 -15.41 -6.76 -11.50
C ASP A 3 -15.38 -6.46 -10.00
N ASN A 4 -15.16 -7.49 -9.17
CA ASN A 4 -15.05 -7.37 -7.72
C ASN A 4 -13.63 -6.91 -7.33
N ARG A 5 -13.17 -5.79 -7.89
CA ARG A 5 -11.92 -5.13 -7.49
C ARG A 5 -12.15 -4.35 -6.21
N ILE A 6 -11.97 -5.01 -5.06
CA ILE A 6 -11.86 -4.33 -3.77
C ILE A 6 -10.43 -3.78 -3.68
N GLY A 7 -10.28 -2.47 -3.86
CA GLY A 7 -9.02 -1.75 -3.69
C GLY A 7 -8.93 -1.12 -2.30
N THR A 8 -7.86 -1.39 -1.57
CA THR A 8 -7.54 -0.73 -0.29
C THR A 8 -6.41 0.28 -0.53
N SER A 9 -6.34 1.35 0.27
CA SER A 9 -5.24 2.31 0.20
C SER A 9 -4.53 2.41 1.55
N VAL A 10 -3.21 2.36 1.55
CA VAL A 10 -2.36 2.56 2.73
C VAL A 10 -1.81 3.98 2.66
N ARG A 11 -2.08 4.77 3.71
CA ARG A 11 -1.67 6.17 3.80
C ARG A 11 -0.69 6.31 4.96
N ARG A 12 0.42 7.00 4.74
CA ARG A 12 1.40 7.36 5.78
C ARG A 12 1.93 8.76 5.56
N TRP A 13 2.39 9.40 6.61
CA TRP A 13 3.04 10.71 6.52
C TRP A 13 4.54 10.59 6.74
N ASP A 14 5.30 11.38 5.99
CA ASP A 14 6.71 11.60 6.27
C ASP A 14 6.89 12.57 7.44
N ARG A 15 8.12 12.67 7.94
CA ARG A 15 8.49 13.61 9.02
C ARG A 15 8.25 15.10 8.66
N HIS A 16 8.04 15.40 7.37
CA HIS A 16 7.80 16.75 6.88
C HIS A 16 6.29 17.06 6.79
N GLY A 17 5.41 16.11 7.17
CA GLY A 17 3.97 16.25 7.10
C GLY A 17 3.39 16.07 5.70
N ARG A 18 4.16 15.53 4.74
CA ARG A 18 3.64 15.18 3.42
C ARG A 18 3.01 13.80 3.47
N GLU A 19 1.81 13.71 2.92
CA GLU A 19 1.10 12.45 2.81
C GLU A 19 1.58 11.65 1.61
N HIS A 20 1.80 10.36 1.85
CA HIS A 20 2.14 9.37 0.85
C HIS A 20 1.09 8.26 0.86
N VAL A 21 0.66 7.86 -0.33
CA VAL A 21 -0.43 6.89 -0.50
C VAL A 21 0.00 5.78 -1.45
N VAL A 22 -0.16 4.55 -0.99
CA VAL A 22 0.00 3.34 -1.80
C VAL A 22 -1.36 2.70 -1.98
N ARG A 23 -1.78 2.53 -3.24
CA ARG A 23 -2.98 1.76 -3.59
C ARG A 23 -2.63 0.28 -3.64
N VAL A 24 -3.56 -0.53 -3.15
CA VAL A 24 -3.47 -1.98 -3.15
C VAL A 24 -4.70 -2.52 -3.87
N GLU A 25 -4.49 -3.02 -5.07
CA GLU A 25 -5.54 -3.61 -5.88
C GLU A 25 -5.49 -5.13 -5.72
N ARG A 26 -6.62 -5.73 -5.35
CA ARG A 26 -6.77 -7.18 -5.26
C ARG A 26 -7.41 -7.71 -6.54
N ALA A 27 -6.71 -8.61 -7.22
CA ALA A 27 -7.17 -9.32 -8.42
C ALA A 27 -7.10 -10.83 -8.18
N GLY A 28 -8.15 -11.39 -7.58
CA GLY A 28 -8.16 -12.78 -7.12
C GLY A 28 -7.10 -13.01 -6.05
N LEU A 29 -6.18 -13.96 -6.31
CA LEU A 29 -5.04 -14.30 -5.42
C LEU A 29 -3.85 -13.34 -5.55
N GLN A 30 -3.86 -12.45 -6.56
CA GLN A 30 -2.78 -11.50 -6.77
C GLN A 30 -3.12 -10.14 -6.17
N ARG A 31 -2.10 -9.48 -5.62
CA ARG A 31 -2.20 -8.07 -5.23
C ARG A 31 -1.20 -7.25 -6.02
N THR A 32 -1.64 -6.07 -6.42
CA THR A 32 -0.80 -5.06 -7.06
C THR A 32 -0.72 -3.87 -6.14
N PHE A 33 0.49 -3.48 -5.81
CA PHE A 33 0.82 -2.30 -5.03
C PHE A 33 1.22 -1.20 -6.00
N GLY A 34 0.75 0.02 -5.78
CA GLY A 34 1.08 1.20 -6.58
C GLY A 34 1.25 2.44 -5.70
N CYS A 35 2.44 3.03 -5.68
CA CYS A 35 2.69 4.30 -4.99
C CYS A 35 2.28 5.46 -5.89
N GLY A 36 1.33 6.27 -5.42
CA GLY A 36 0.87 7.47 -6.14
C GLY A 36 1.92 8.58 -6.19
N THR A 37 2.93 8.54 -5.32
CA THR A 37 3.95 9.60 -5.21
C THR A 37 5.10 9.41 -6.19
N CYS A 38 5.63 8.18 -6.31
CA CYS A 38 6.84 7.90 -7.10
C CYS A 38 6.62 6.93 -8.25
N GLY A 39 5.38 6.44 -8.45
CA GLY A 39 5.07 5.48 -9.51
C GLY A 39 5.59 4.06 -9.25
N TRP A 40 6.09 3.78 -8.03
CA TRP A 40 6.50 2.43 -7.66
C TRP A 40 5.33 1.45 -7.80
N SER A 41 5.56 0.32 -8.44
CA SER A 41 4.55 -0.73 -8.56
C SER A 41 5.13 -2.09 -8.26
N ARG A 42 4.41 -2.92 -7.50
CA ARG A 42 4.82 -4.29 -7.19
C ARG A 42 3.64 -5.23 -7.28
N GLY A 43 3.74 -6.27 -8.10
CA GLY A 43 2.78 -7.37 -8.14
C GLY A 43 3.25 -8.53 -7.27
N THR A 44 2.37 -9.13 -6.47
CA THR A 44 2.68 -10.32 -5.68
C THR A 44 1.81 -11.48 -6.15
N ARG A 45 2.44 -12.60 -6.54
CA ARG A 45 1.74 -13.78 -7.08
C ARG A 45 1.25 -14.76 -6.01
N HIS A 46 1.76 -14.68 -4.77
CA HIS A 46 1.48 -15.63 -3.69
C HIS A 46 1.55 -14.99 -2.30
N LEU A 47 0.45 -14.37 -1.83
CA LEU A 47 0.33 -13.99 -0.42
C LEU A 47 -0.78 -14.84 0.22
N PRO A 48 -0.47 -15.69 1.21
CA PRO A 48 -1.50 -16.27 2.06
C PRO A 48 -2.17 -15.13 2.82
N TRP A 49 -3.49 -15.07 2.70
CA TRP A 49 -4.35 -14.03 3.26
C TRP A 49 -4.06 -13.87 4.75
N THR A 50 -3.41 -12.78 5.12
CA THR A 50 -3.06 -12.47 6.51
C THR A 50 -3.29 -10.97 6.75
N PRO A 51 -3.58 -10.56 7.99
CA PRO A 51 -3.73 -9.14 8.34
C PRO A 51 -2.51 -8.27 7.97
N THR A 52 -1.36 -8.87 7.65
CA THR A 52 -0.11 -8.25 7.21
C THR A 52 0.00 -7.99 5.70
N ASP A 53 -1.07 -8.15 4.93
CA ASP A 53 -1.11 -7.91 3.48
C ASP A 53 -0.73 -6.47 3.03
N GLU A 54 -0.66 -5.50 3.96
CA GLU A 54 -0.24 -4.12 3.73
C GLU A 54 1.24 -3.83 4.01
N GLN A 55 2.00 -4.83 4.47
CA GLN A 55 3.43 -4.69 4.76
C GLN A 55 4.27 -4.16 3.59
N PRO A 56 4.18 -4.70 2.34
CA PRO A 56 5.00 -4.18 1.24
C PRO A 56 4.68 -2.72 0.87
N ALA A 57 3.45 -2.27 1.12
CA ALA A 57 3.11 -0.85 0.98
C ALA A 57 3.79 -0.01 2.09
N THR A 58 3.71 -0.49 3.33
CA THR A 58 4.27 0.23 4.50
C THR A 58 5.80 0.25 4.48
N GLU A 59 6.44 -0.84 4.05
CA GLU A 59 7.88 -0.96 3.84
C GLU A 59 8.35 0.05 2.80
N HIS A 60 7.71 0.09 1.62
CA HIS A 60 8.04 1.09 0.61
C HIS A 60 7.90 2.53 1.14
N LEU A 61 6.81 2.82 1.86
CA LEU A 61 6.59 4.12 2.47
C LEU A 61 7.71 4.47 3.47
N ALA A 62 8.14 3.53 4.30
CA ALA A 62 9.22 3.72 5.25
C ALA A 62 10.59 3.89 4.58
N GLU A 63 10.94 3.04 3.62
CA GLU A 63 12.26 3.02 2.99
C GLU A 63 12.44 4.13 1.95
N ALA A 64 11.47 4.30 1.04
CA ALA A 64 11.58 5.24 -0.07
C ALA A 64 11.19 6.67 0.31
N HIS A 65 10.28 6.82 1.28
CA HIS A 65 9.68 8.11 1.62
C HIS A 65 9.84 8.50 3.08
N GLN A 66 10.40 7.63 3.93
CA GLN A 66 10.50 7.86 5.37
C GLN A 66 9.12 8.21 5.98
N ALA A 67 8.08 7.66 5.37
CA ALA A 67 6.68 7.85 5.69
C ALA A 67 6.23 6.76 6.66
N THR A 68 6.60 6.93 7.92
CA THR A 68 6.35 5.96 9.00
C THR A 68 5.22 6.37 9.94
N LEU A 69 4.74 7.62 9.85
CA LEU A 69 3.66 8.11 10.70
C LEU A 69 2.32 7.58 10.22
N ASP A 70 1.62 6.90 11.13
CA ASP A 70 0.29 6.36 10.88
C ASP A 70 -0.80 7.42 11.16
N PRO A 71 -1.67 7.75 10.19
CA PRO A 71 -2.69 8.77 10.34
C PRO A 71 -3.87 8.35 11.23
N ALA A 72 -4.01 7.07 11.57
CA ALA A 72 -5.09 6.57 12.42
C ALA A 72 -4.79 6.67 13.93
N ARG A 73 -3.55 7.00 14.32
CA ARG A 73 -3.13 7.22 15.72
C ARG A 73 -3.26 8.68 16.18
N ARG A 74 -4.24 9.44 15.65
CA ARG A 74 -4.49 10.83 16.07
C ARG A 74 -5.25 10.90 17.39
#